data_AF-A0A351ERV5-F1
#
_entry.id   AF-A0A351ERV5-F1
#
_cell.length_a   1.000
_cell.length_b   1.000
_cell.length_c   1.000
_cell.angle_alpha   90.00
_cell.angle_beta   90.00
_cell.angle_gamma   90.00
#
_symmetry.space_group_name_H-M   'P 1'
#
loop_
_entity.id
_entity.type
_entity.pdbx_description
1 polymer ?
#
loop_
_entity_poly.entity_id
_entity_poly.type
_entity_poly.pdbx_seq_one_letter_code
_entity_poly.pdbx_strand_id
1 'polypeptide(L)'
;MTDAAKRIADQALDYVFDPPVASDRVIDYASPNELIAEFATTVGLGIDVDQQPVSPDQLADAVQTIIDRSMHTTHPRFFNQNFAGPEPIAVVGDWLAAA
;
A
#
# COMPACT_ATOMS: atom_id res chain seq x y z
N MET A 1 -6.33 4.21 19.38
CA MET A 1 -5.43 3.67 18.35
C MET A 1 -4.01 4.06 18.71
N THR A 2 -3.03 3.20 18.48
CA THR A 2 -1.61 3.61 18.55
C THR A 2 -1.32 4.63 17.46
N ASP A 3 -0.29 5.47 17.63
CA ASP A 3 0.09 6.48 16.64
C ASP A 3 0.34 5.86 15.25
N ALA A 4 0.96 4.66 15.21
CA ALA A 4 1.20 3.92 13.97
C ALA A 4 -0.09 3.42 13.29
N ALA A 5 -1.05 2.88 14.05
CA ALA A 5 -2.32 2.43 13.46
C ALA A 5 -3.10 3.61 12.84
N LYS A 6 -3.04 4.77 13.49
CA LYS A 6 -3.58 6.00 12.92
C LYS A 6 -2.85 6.40 11.64
N ARG A 7 -1.51 6.41 11.65
CA ARG A 7 -0.70 6.75 10.48
C ARG A 7 -1.00 5.84 9.28
N ILE A 8 -1.13 4.53 9.50
CA ILE A 8 -1.49 3.55 8.47
C ILE A 8 -2.89 3.84 7.90
N ALA A 9 -3.87 4.12 8.78
CA ALA A 9 -5.20 4.48 8.34
C ALA A 9 -5.21 5.80 7.54
N ASP A 10 -4.46 6.81 7.98
CA ASP A 10 -4.33 8.09 7.30
C ASP A 10 -3.69 7.91 5.90
N GLN A 11 -2.62 7.10 5.76
CA GLN A 11 -2.00 6.76 4.47
C GLN A 11 -2.97 6.03 3.52
N ALA A 12 -3.72 5.06 4.05
CA ALA A 12 -4.69 4.32 3.25
C ALA A 12 -5.86 5.22 2.80
N LEU A 13 -6.36 6.09 3.69
CA LEU A 13 -7.40 7.06 3.37
C LEU A 13 -6.93 8.05 2.31
N ASP A 14 -5.72 8.58 2.44
CA ASP A 14 -5.12 9.49 1.47
C ASP A 14 -5.07 8.83 0.08
N TYR A 15 -4.58 7.59 -0.02
CA TYR A 15 -4.56 6.85 -1.28
C TYR A 15 -5.97 6.60 -1.86
N VAL A 16 -6.96 6.28 -1.03
CA VAL A 16 -8.33 5.98 -1.49
C VAL A 16 -9.04 7.23 -2.00
N PHE A 17 -8.87 8.38 -1.33
CA PHE A 17 -9.61 9.61 -1.61
C PHE A 17 -8.85 10.62 -2.48
N ASP A 18 -7.52 10.57 -2.49
CA ASP A 18 -6.63 11.36 -3.34
C ASP A 18 -5.61 10.45 -4.07
N PRO A 19 -6.08 9.51 -4.91
CA PRO A 19 -5.18 8.60 -5.61
C PRO A 19 -4.34 9.33 -6.67
N PRO A 20 -3.23 8.71 -7.14
CA PRO A 20 -2.46 9.20 -8.27
C PRO A 20 -3.32 9.43 -9.53
N VAL A 21 -3.11 10.58 -10.19
CA VAL A 21 -3.90 11.03 -11.35
C VAL A 21 -3.03 11.74 -12.41
N ALA A 22 -3.64 12.11 -13.53
CA ALA A 22 -3.02 12.96 -14.54
C ALA A 22 -1.66 12.46 -15.06
N SER A 23 -0.56 13.10 -14.64
CA SER A 23 0.82 12.76 -15.04
C SER A 23 1.49 11.76 -14.12
N ASP A 24 0.84 11.36 -13.03
CA ASP A 24 1.39 10.40 -12.09
C ASP A 24 1.56 9.03 -12.75
N ARG A 25 2.44 8.22 -12.16
CA ARG A 25 2.77 6.90 -12.70
C ARG A 25 1.63 5.95 -12.33
N VAL A 26 1.13 5.18 -13.30
CA VAL A 26 0.16 4.09 -13.03
C VAL A 26 0.79 3.00 -12.16
N ILE A 27 2.10 2.82 -12.29
CA ILE A 27 2.94 1.95 -11.49
C ILE A 27 4.36 2.51 -11.51
N ASP A 28 5.01 2.61 -10.35
CA ASP A 28 6.47 2.78 -10.29
C ASP A 28 7.13 1.40 -10.29
N TYR A 29 7.29 0.85 -11.49
CA TYR A 29 7.72 -0.52 -11.70
C TYR A 29 9.12 -0.79 -11.12
N ALA A 30 9.20 -1.86 -10.33
CA ALA A 30 10.43 -2.46 -9.86
C ALA A 30 10.37 -3.98 -10.08
N SER A 31 11.52 -4.58 -10.38
CA SER A 31 11.67 -6.03 -10.47
C SER A 31 11.56 -6.68 -9.09
N PRO A 32 11.29 -8.00 -9.02
CA PRO A 32 11.21 -8.70 -7.74
C PRO A 32 12.44 -8.53 -6.85
N ASN A 33 13.65 -8.54 -7.43
CA ASN A 33 14.88 -8.37 -6.65
C ASN A 33 15.04 -6.96 -6.09
N GLU A 34 14.59 -5.94 -6.84
CA GLU A 34 14.60 -4.55 -6.36
C GLU A 34 13.62 -4.36 -5.21
N LEU A 35 12.41 -4.93 -5.32
CA LEU A 35 11.41 -4.90 -4.23
C LEU A 35 11.93 -5.63 -2.97
N ILE A 36 12.54 -6.81 -3.12
CA ILE A 36 13.14 -7.54 -1.99
C ILE A 36 14.21 -6.67 -1.31
N ALA A 37 15.10 -6.04 -2.09
CA ALA A 37 16.14 -5.19 -1.55
C ALA A 37 15.59 -3.94 -0.84
N GLU A 38 14.53 -3.34 -1.38
CA GLU A 38 13.87 -2.17 -0.79
C GLU A 38 13.17 -2.51 0.53
N PHE A 39 12.34 -3.55 0.56
CA PHE A 39 11.67 -3.99 1.79
C PHE A 39 12.65 -4.47 2.86
N ALA A 40 13.82 -5.00 2.49
CA ALA A 40 14.87 -5.36 3.45
C ALA A 40 15.39 -4.16 4.27
N THR A 41 15.12 -2.92 3.84
CA THR A 41 15.47 -1.70 4.59
C THR A 41 14.47 -1.35 5.69
N THR A 42 13.27 -1.95 5.70
CA THR A 42 12.20 -1.66 6.67
C THR A 42 11.80 -2.90 7.49
N VAL A 43 10.97 -3.76 6.91
CA VAL A 43 10.34 -4.92 7.59
C VAL A 43 10.79 -6.27 7.00
N GLY A 44 11.37 -6.26 5.81
CA GLY A 44 11.66 -7.46 5.02
C GLY A 44 10.38 -8.12 4.46
N LEU A 45 10.54 -8.95 3.43
CA LEU A 45 9.43 -9.78 2.88
C LEU A 45 9.51 -11.25 3.34
N GLY A 46 10.60 -11.64 4.00
CA GLY A 46 10.78 -13.00 4.51
C GLY A 46 9.84 -13.30 5.67
N ILE A 47 9.41 -14.56 5.78
CA ILE A 47 8.71 -15.10 6.94
C ILE A 47 9.60 -16.19 7.53
N ASP A 48 10.42 -15.81 8.51
CA ASP A 48 11.39 -16.68 9.15
C ASP A 48 10.88 -17.19 10.50
N VAL A 49 11.31 -18.39 10.90
CA VAL A 49 10.85 -19.05 12.14
C VAL A 49 11.22 -18.24 13.40
N ASP A 50 12.29 -17.47 13.35
CA ASP A 50 12.84 -16.65 14.45
C ASP A 50 12.68 -15.14 14.22
N GLN A 51 11.77 -14.74 13.32
CA GLN A 51 11.53 -13.34 13.00
C GLN A 51 11.18 -12.54 14.26
N GLN A 52 11.95 -11.48 14.49
CA GLN A 52 11.70 -10.56 15.59
C GLN A 52 10.54 -9.62 15.26
N PRO A 53 9.76 -9.18 16.27
CA PRO A 53 8.72 -8.17 16.05
C PRO A 53 9.34 -6.90 15.49
N VAL A 54 8.74 -6.34 14.45
CA VAL A 54 9.10 -5.01 13.96
C VAL A 54 8.39 -3.94 14.77
N SER A 55 8.97 -2.72 14.81
CA SER A 55 8.31 -1.60 15.46
C SER A 55 7.05 -1.17 14.68
N PRO A 56 6.05 -0.58 15.35
CA PRO A 56 4.88 -0.03 14.68
C PRO A 56 5.23 1.03 13.62
N ASP A 57 6.30 1.81 13.81
CA ASP A 57 6.73 2.82 12.84
C ASP A 57 7.31 2.17 11.57
N GLN A 58 8.08 1.09 11.71
CA GLN A 58 8.56 0.31 10.56
C GLN A 58 7.39 -0.26 9.74
N LEU A 59 6.29 -0.67 10.39
CA LEU A 59 5.09 -1.10 9.68
C LEU A 59 4.46 0.05 8.88
N ALA A 60 4.34 1.24 9.45
CA ALA A 60 3.79 2.39 8.75
C ALA A 60 4.68 2.86 7.58
N ASP A 61 6.00 2.76 7.73
CA ASP A 61 6.94 3.03 6.63
C ASP A 61 6.79 2.01 5.50
N ALA A 62 6.64 0.72 5.84
CA ALA A 62 6.41 -0.34 4.86
C ALA A 62 5.08 -0.16 4.11
N VAL A 63 4.02 0.31 4.78
CA VAL A 63 2.74 0.62 4.11
C VAL A 63 2.92 1.70 3.04
N GLN A 64 3.76 2.72 3.28
CA GLN A 64 4.06 3.72 2.25
C GLN A 64 4.74 3.07 1.04
N THR A 65 5.77 2.24 1.27
CA THR A 65 6.43 1.50 0.19
C THR A 65 5.45 0.63 -0.59
N ILE A 66 4.50 -0.03 0.08
CA ILE A 66 3.43 -0.80 -0.57
C ILE A 66 2.60 0.09 -1.49
N ILE A 67 2.15 1.25 -1.02
CA ILE A 67 1.35 2.18 -1.83
C ILE A 67 2.17 2.63 -3.05
N ASP A 68 3.40 3.10 -2.85
CA ASP A 68 4.25 3.67 -3.89
C ASP A 68 4.63 2.66 -5.00
N ARG A 69 4.84 1.39 -4.62
CA ARG A 69 5.26 0.32 -5.54
C ARG A 69 4.10 -0.47 -6.15
N SER A 70 2.90 -0.33 -5.59
CA SER A 70 1.73 -1.04 -6.10
C SER A 70 1.24 -0.44 -7.41
N MET A 71 0.55 -1.29 -8.18
CA MET A 71 -0.18 -0.84 -9.34
C MET A 71 -1.41 -0.03 -8.90
N HIS A 72 -1.49 1.23 -9.31
CA HIS A 72 -2.63 2.10 -9.01
C HIS A 72 -3.80 1.79 -9.93
N THR A 73 -4.61 0.81 -9.56
CA THR A 73 -5.83 0.43 -10.30
C THR A 73 -6.89 1.51 -10.27
N THR A 74 -6.77 2.49 -9.36
CA THR A 74 -7.54 3.74 -9.29
C THR A 74 -7.23 4.70 -10.43
N HIS A 75 -6.04 4.60 -11.05
CA HIS A 75 -5.57 5.59 -12.00
C HIS A 75 -6.45 5.61 -13.27
N PRO A 76 -6.87 6.78 -13.79
CA PRO A 76 -7.74 6.87 -14.98
C PRO A 76 -7.15 6.28 -16.28
N ARG A 77 -5.86 5.97 -16.26
CA ARG A 77 -5.11 5.35 -17.38
C ARG A 77 -4.79 3.87 -17.15
N PHE A 78 -5.39 3.25 -16.15
CA PHE A 78 -5.29 1.81 -15.91
C PHE A 78 -6.31 1.05 -16.77
N PHE A 79 -5.83 0.27 -17.75
CA PHE A 79 -6.68 -0.47 -18.69
C PHE A 79 -6.30 -1.96 -18.80
N ASN A 80 -5.56 -2.49 -17.82
CA ASN A 80 -4.98 -3.83 -17.92
C ASN A 80 -6.00 -4.95 -17.63
N GLN A 81 -7.11 -4.65 -16.98
CA GLN A 81 -8.06 -5.64 -16.45
C GLN A 81 -9.51 -5.23 -16.75
N ASN A 82 -10.44 -6.17 -16.57
CA ASN A 82 -11.89 -5.92 -16.68
C ASN A 82 -12.48 -5.17 -15.46
N PHE A 83 -11.62 -4.60 -14.61
CA PHE A 83 -11.98 -3.74 -13.48
C PHE A 83 -10.95 -2.60 -13.39
N ALA A 84 -11.37 -1.45 -12.88
CA ALA A 84 -10.54 -0.29 -12.58
C ALA A 84 -11.32 0.62 -11.63
N GLY A 85 -10.62 1.43 -10.82
CA GLY A 85 -11.26 2.40 -9.95
C GLY A 85 -12.13 1.77 -8.87
N PRO A 86 -11.55 1.22 -7.79
CA PRO A 86 -12.35 0.85 -6.63
C PRO A 86 -13.18 2.05 -6.16
N GLU A 87 -14.46 1.82 -5.91
CA GLU A 87 -15.34 2.88 -5.43
C GLU A 87 -15.04 3.14 -3.94
N PRO A 88 -14.76 4.39 -3.52
CA PRO A 88 -14.28 4.68 -2.17
C PRO A 88 -15.22 4.24 -1.04
N ILE A 89 -16.54 4.36 -1.22
CA ILE A 89 -17.52 3.92 -0.20
C ILE A 89 -17.53 2.40 -0.09
N ALA A 90 -17.38 1.67 -1.19
CA ALA A 90 -17.22 0.22 -1.17
C ALA A 90 -15.97 -0.20 -0.40
N VAL A 91 -14.84 0.49 -0.58
CA VAL A 91 -13.60 0.23 0.18
C VAL A 91 -13.79 0.47 1.68
N VAL A 92 -14.43 1.57 2.07
CA VAL A 92 -14.78 1.81 3.48
C VAL A 92 -15.71 0.73 4.01
N GLY A 93 -16.66 0.26 3.19
CA GLY A 93 -17.52 -0.88 3.50
C GLY A 93 -16.75 -2.16 3.80
N ASP A 94 -15.73 -2.47 2.97
CA ASP A 94 -14.85 -3.63 3.17
C ASP A 94 -14.07 -3.53 4.48
N TRP A 95 -13.56 -2.34 4.84
CA TRP A 95 -12.85 -2.14 6.10
C TRP A 95 -13.75 -2.33 7.32
N LEU A 96 -14.99 -1.82 7.26
CA LEU A 96 -15.97 -2.01 8.33
C LEU A 96 -16.39 -3.47 8.48
N ALA A 97 -16.45 -4.22 7.38
CA ALA A 97 -16.77 -5.65 7.41
C ALA A 97 -15.62 -6.51 7.96
N ALA A 98 -14.38 -6.05 7.83
CA ALA A 98 -13.19 -6.76 8.28
C ALA A 98 -12.81 -6.49 9.75
N ALA A 99 -13.31 -5.41 10.35
CA ALA A 99 -13.04 -4.98 11.73
C ALA A 99 -13.87 -5.74 12.78
#